data_AF-A0A932LPT1-F1
#
_entry.id   AF-A0A932LPT1-F1
#
_cell.length_a   1.000
_cell.length_b   1.000
_cell.length_c   1.000
_cell.angle_alpha   90.00
_cell.angle_beta   90.00
_cell.angle_gamma   90.00
#
_symmetry.space_group_name_H-M   'P 1'
#
loop_
_entity.id
_entity.type
_entity.pdbx_description
1 polymer ?
#
loop_
_entity_poly.entity_id
_entity_poly.type
_entity_poly.pdbx_seq_one_letter_code
_entity_poly.pdbx_strand_id
1 'polypeptide(L)' 'MVRKIYRLIEDSDAESHDLMCVIDESGEDYLYPATFFVPIEVPRVAAKAFSKTSG' A
#
# COMPACT_ATOMS: atom_id res chain seq x y z
N MET A 1 -1.16 13.76 13.35
CA MET A 1 -0.66 12.38 13.53
C MET A 1 0.37 12.14 12.44
N VAL A 2 1.63 11.88 12.78
CA VAL A 2 2.74 11.91 11.80
C VAL A 2 3.14 10.47 11.50
N ARG A 3 2.86 10.04 10.26
CA ARG A 3 3.18 8.74 9.62
C ARG A 3 2.14 7.62 9.85
N LYS A 4 1.45 7.24 8.77
CA LYS A 4 0.62 6.03 8.65
C LYS A 4 1.19 5.16 7.53
N ILE A 5 1.10 3.83 7.68
CA ILE A 5 1.48 2.86 6.65
C ILE A 5 0.21 2.12 6.28
N TYR A 6 -0.10 2.11 4.99
CA TYR A 6 -1.27 1.44 4.46
C TYR A 6 -0.87 0.24 3.62
N ARG A 7 -1.75 -0.76 3.55
CA ARG A 7 -1.55 -1.94 2.71
C ARG A 7 -2.12 -1.67 1.33
N LEU A 8 -1.31 -1.93 0.30
CA LEU A 8 -1.76 -1.97 -1.08
C LEU A 8 -2.46 -3.30 -1.36
N ILE A 9 -3.60 -3.26 -2.05
CA ILE A 9 -4.28 -4.42 -2.63
C ILE A 9 -3.84 -4.56 -4.08
N GLU A 10 -3.57 -5.80 -4.50
CA GLU A 10 -3.39 -6.13 -5.93
C GLU A 10 -4.76 -6.04 -6.61
N ASP A 11 -4.94 -5.02 -7.45
CA ASP A 11 -6.18 -4.73 -8.16
C ASP A 11 -5.83 -4.33 -9.61
N SER A 12 -5.91 -5.30 -10.50
CA SER A 12 -5.53 -5.13 -11.91
C SER A 12 -6.43 -4.14 -12.66
N ASP A 13 -7.68 -3.96 -12.23
CA ASP A 13 -8.58 -2.98 -12.84
C ASP A 13 -8.14 -1.56 -12.46
N ALA A 14 -7.90 -1.32 -11.17
CA ALA A 14 -7.34 -0.07 -10.67
C ALA A 14 -5.99 0.27 -11.31
N GLU A 15 -5.08 -0.71 -11.37
CA GLU A 15 -3.75 -0.55 -11.98
C GLU A 15 -3.84 -0.15 -13.46
N SER A 16 -4.81 -0.71 -14.21
CA SER A 16 -5.04 -0.36 -15.62
C SER A 16 -5.48 1.10 -15.83
N HIS A 17 -5.94 1.75 -14.75
CA HIS A 17 -6.39 3.13 -14.69
C HIS A 17 -5.41 4.07 -13.98
N ASP A 18 -4.15 3.65 -13.75
CA ASP A 18 -3.15 4.38 -12.97
C ASP A 18 -3.63 4.70 -11.52
N LEU A 19 -4.43 3.81 -10.95
CA LEU A 19 -4.93 3.89 -9.57
C LEU A 19 -4.25 2.85 -8.67
N MET A 20 -4.20 3.16 -7.37
CA MET A 20 -3.76 2.28 -6.31
C MET A 20 -4.91 2.06 -5.34
N CYS A 21 -5.22 0.79 -5.07
CA CYS A 21 -6.22 0.39 -4.09
C CYS A 21 -5.57 0.16 -2.72
N VAL A 22 -6.01 0.91 -1.72
CA VAL A 22 -5.39 0.96 -0.39
C VAL A 22 -6.43 0.66 0.68
N ILE A 23 -6.08 -0.21 1.66
CA ILE A 23 -6.93 -0.48 2.83
C ILE A 23 -6.53 0.46 3.97
N ASP A 24 -7.51 1.16 4.55
CA ASP A 24 -7.31 1.99 5.73
C ASP A 24 -7.45 1.20 7.06
N GLU A 25 -7.47 1.89 8.20
CA GLU A 25 -7.60 1.23 9.50
C GLU A 25 -9.01 0.70 9.82
N SER A 26 -10.02 1.13 9.06
CA SER A 26 -11.40 0.63 9.17
C SER A 26 -11.60 -0.66 8.39
N GLY A 27 -10.70 -0.98 7.46
CA GLY A 27 -10.79 -2.15 6.59
C GLY A 27 -11.47 -1.87 5.25
N GLU A 28 -11.85 -0.61 5.01
CA GLU A 28 -12.43 -0.15 3.75
C GLU A 28 -11.34 0.12 2.72
N ASP A 29 -11.65 -0.19 1.45
CA ASP A 29 -10.77 0.05 0.31
C ASP A 29 -11.00 1.42 -0.32
N TYR A 30 -9.90 2.06 -0.71
CA TYR A 30 -9.91 3.38 -1.33
C TYR A 30 -8.98 3.42 -2.56
N LEU A 31 -9.49 4.01 -3.64
CA LEU A 31 -8.72 4.26 -4.85
C LEU A 31 -8.10 5.65 -4.83
N TYR A 32 -6.80 5.70 -5.14
CA TYR A 32 -6.05 6.94 -5.28
C TYR A 32 -5.23 6.91 -6.56
N PRO A 33 -5.01 8.06 -7.22
CA PRO A 33 -4.03 8.15 -8.31
C PRO A 33 -2.66 7.66 -7.84
N ALA A 34 -2.02 6.80 -8.64
CA ALA A 34 -0.67 6.30 -8.37
C ALA A 34 0.35 7.45 -8.18
N THR A 35 0.10 8.59 -8.84
CA THR A 35 0.92 9.81 -8.76
C THR A 35 0.93 10.47 -7.38
N PHE A 36 0.04 10.08 -6.46
CA PHE A 36 0.05 10.57 -5.08
C PHE A 36 1.12 9.88 -4.23
N PHE A 37 1.69 8.77 -4.73
CA PHE A 37 2.65 7.96 -4.01
C PHE A 37 4.01 7.99 -4.70
N VAL A 38 5.06 7.86 -3.89
CA VAL A 38 6.42 7.67 -4.37
C VAL A 38 6.92 6.35 -3.80
N PRO A 39 7.42 5.41 -4.63
CA PRO A 39 7.97 4.16 -4.13
C PRO A 39 9.21 4.44 -3.28
N ILE A 40 9.33 3.73 -2.16
CA ILE A 40 10.52 3.77 -1.30
C ILE A 40 11.09 2.36 -1.16
N GLU A 41 12.41 2.25 -1.16
CA GLU A 41 13.07 1.01 -0.78
C GLU A 41 12.99 0.83 0.74
N VAL A 42 12.45 -0.30 1.18
CA VAL A 42 12.39 -0.63 2.61
C VAL A 42 13.79 -1.05 3.07
N PRO A 43 14.39 -0.39 4.08
CA PRO A 43 15.69 -0.79 4.60
C PRO A 43 15.69 -2.25 5.05
N ARG A 44 16.78 -2.99 4.77
CA ARG A 44 16.91 -4.42 5.09
C ARG A 44 16.57 -4.75 6.55
N VAL A 45 16.97 -3.88 7.49
CA VAL A 45 16.69 -4.04 8.92
C VAL A 45 15.20 -3.98 9.26
N ALA A 46 14.40 -3.29 8.45
CA ALA A 46 12.96 -3.13 8.62
C ALA A 46 12.15 -4.14 7.79
N ALA A 47 12.77 -4.87 6.85
CA ALA A 47 12.07 -5.77 5.93
C ALA A 47 11.19 -6.81 6.65
N LYS A 48 11.65 -7.33 7.79
CA LYS A 48 10.87 -8.29 8.60
C LYS A 48 9.58 -7.70 9.18
N ALA A 49 9.54 -6.40 9.44
CA ALA A 49 8.33 -5.74 9.92
C ALA A 49 7.24 -5.63 8.83
N PHE A 50 7.63 -5.74 7.56
CA PHE A 50 6.75 -5.60 6.39
C PHE A 50 6.60 -6.89 5.57
N SER A 51 7.28 -7.98 5.93
CA SER A 51 7.13 -9.26 5.24
C SER A 51 5.71 -9.80 5.45
N LYS A 52 5.00 -10.14 4.37
CA LYS A 52 3.68 -10.80 4.41
C LYS A 52 3.79 -12.05 5.32
N THR A 53 3.09 -12.07 6.46
CA THR A 53 2.80 -13.32 7.15
C THR A 53 1.69 -13.99 6.36
N SER A 54 2.05 -14.95 5.50
CA SER A 54 1.09 -15.91 4.98
C SER A 54 0.69 -16.81 6.15
N GLY A 55 -0.51 -16.59 6.69
CA GLY A 55 -1.20 -17.47 7.62
C GLY A 55 -2.56 -17.78 7.05
#